data_AF-A0A7S1HAH4-F1
#
_entry.id   AF-A0A7S1HAH4-F1
#
_cell.length_a   1.000
_cell.length_b   1.000
_cell.length_c   1.000
_cell.angle_alpha   90.00
_cell.angle_beta   90.00
_cell.angle_gamma   90.00
#
_symmetry.space_group_name_H-M   'P 1'
#
loop_
_entity.id
_entity.type
_entity.pdbx_description
1 polymer ?
#
loop_
_entity_poly.entity_id
_entity_poly.type
_entity_poly.pdbx_seq_one_letter_code
_entity_poly.pdbx_strand_id
1 'polypeptide(L)'
;QLLRCLADKDNFFAAAGEHKRQEGYALAVAMFIAAVCTSLSLNHYIALCFESGAHARAIMMRMVFDKTLRLPLSSVHDMSAGVLTNLISKDAAKLQEFTLFGHNLWSGPLTAMWVITGLYLVLGWPAGAGIVVSLVLIPLQSKVATWSQKYRKDYMQHSDARHKMLGRLLGGIRVIKLSALESTVLRQLSLVRRRELLCARSSALLLALNRTMMDASPIVVALITFAISTLSGRQLTADQAFTALALFNLLNHPFHVLPKSIALFSDLRVAVSRLERLFTLPDKAPS
;
A
#
# COMPACT_ATOMS: atom_id res chain seq x y z
N GLN A 1 56.34 -17.70 9.74
CA GLN A 1 55.98 -16.71 10.77
C GLN A 1 54.52 -16.81 11.22
N LEU A 2 53.56 -17.07 10.31
CA LEU A 2 52.14 -17.35 10.67
C LEU A 2 51.93 -18.55 11.63
N LEU A 3 52.75 -19.60 11.54
CA LEU A 3 52.66 -20.76 12.45
C LEU A 3 53.21 -20.51 13.87
N ARG A 4 54.04 -19.47 14.07
CA ARG A 4 54.49 -19.06 15.42
C ARG A 4 53.45 -18.21 16.15
N CYS A 5 52.54 -17.55 15.41
CA CYS A 5 51.47 -16.74 15.98
C CYS A 5 50.32 -17.59 16.57
N LEU A 6 50.22 -18.86 16.17
CA LEU A 6 49.22 -19.81 16.68
C LEU A 6 49.64 -20.52 17.98
N ALA A 7 50.91 -20.41 18.38
CA ALA A 7 51.48 -21.13 19.52
C ALA A 7 51.35 -20.36 20.86
N ASP A 8 50.93 -19.10 20.82
CA ASP A 8 50.88 -18.23 22.00
C ASP A 8 49.41 -17.92 22.37
N LYS A 9 48.81 -18.82 23.15
CA LYS A 9 47.38 -18.82 23.50
C LYS A 9 46.96 -17.58 24.31
N ASP A 10 47.88 -16.95 25.02
CA ASP A 10 47.57 -15.81 25.89
C ASP A 10 47.46 -14.49 25.09
N ASN A 11 48.17 -14.39 23.97
CA ASN A 11 48.04 -13.28 23.02
C ASN A 11 46.89 -13.44 22.02
N PHE A 12 46.43 -14.68 21.76
CA PHE A 12 45.34 -14.94 20.82
C PHE A 12 43.99 -14.42 21.33
N PHE A 13 43.69 -14.51 22.62
CA PHE A 13 42.43 -13.98 23.18
C PHE A 13 42.41 -12.45 23.29
N ALA A 14 43.56 -11.80 23.50
CA ALA A 14 43.68 -10.34 23.47
C ALA A 14 43.55 -9.78 22.03
N ALA A 15 44.23 -10.39 21.05
CA ALA A 15 44.15 -10.01 19.64
C ALA A 15 42.80 -10.37 18.99
N ALA A 16 42.17 -11.49 19.36
CA ALA A 16 40.84 -11.86 18.87
C ALA A 16 39.74 -10.91 19.38
N GLY A 17 39.96 -10.23 20.51
CA GLY A 17 39.05 -9.21 21.02
C GLY A 17 39.10 -7.90 20.21
N GLU A 18 40.28 -7.48 19.74
CA GLU A 18 40.43 -6.29 18.90
C GLU A 18 40.09 -6.54 17.42
N HIS A 19 40.48 -7.70 16.85
CA HIS A 19 40.17 -8.03 15.44
C HIS A 19 38.66 -8.23 15.23
N LYS A 20 37.95 -8.90 16.17
CA LYS A 20 36.48 -8.99 16.14
C LYS A 20 35.78 -7.64 16.34
N ARG A 21 36.38 -6.72 17.11
CA ARG A 21 35.83 -5.36 17.29
C ARG A 21 35.93 -4.55 16.00
N GLN A 22 37.09 -4.57 15.34
CA GLN A 22 37.29 -3.88 14.06
C GLN A 22 36.38 -4.45 12.96
N GLU A 23 36.24 -5.77 12.86
CA GLU A 23 35.29 -6.43 11.95
C GLU A 23 33.84 -6.07 12.27
N GLY A 24 33.48 -6.00 13.56
CA GLY A 24 32.16 -5.57 14.01
C GLY A 24 31.85 -4.11 13.63
N TYR A 25 32.81 -3.19 13.83
CA TYR A 25 32.66 -1.80 13.38
C TYR A 25 32.56 -1.69 11.86
N ALA A 26 33.36 -2.47 11.11
CA ALA A 26 33.29 -2.49 9.65
C ALA A 26 31.93 -2.99 9.15
N LEU A 27 31.39 -4.06 9.75
CA LEU A 27 30.04 -4.57 9.45
C LEU A 27 28.96 -3.54 9.79
N ALA A 28 29.05 -2.87 10.95
CA ALA A 28 28.09 -1.85 11.34
C ALA A 28 28.09 -0.66 10.37
N VAL A 29 29.26 -0.19 9.96
CA VAL A 29 29.40 0.89 8.97
C VAL A 29 28.88 0.43 7.60
N ALA A 30 29.19 -0.80 7.18
CA ALA A 30 28.68 -1.36 5.93
C ALA A 30 27.14 -1.47 5.93
N MET A 31 26.53 -1.94 7.03
CA MET A 31 25.07 -2.00 7.20
C MET A 31 24.44 -0.60 7.19
N PHE A 32 25.10 0.39 7.80
CA PHE A 32 24.63 1.78 7.78
C PHE A 32 24.64 2.36 6.36
N ILE A 33 25.76 2.21 5.63
CA ILE A 33 25.88 2.67 4.25
C ILE A 33 24.84 1.95 3.36
N ALA A 34 24.70 0.63 3.52
CA ALA A 34 23.70 -0.14 2.80
C ALA A 34 22.28 0.37 3.08
N ALA A 35 21.92 0.62 4.35
CA ALA A 35 20.62 1.15 4.72
C ALA A 35 20.34 2.54 4.12
N VAL A 36 21.33 3.43 4.11
CA VAL A 36 21.24 4.76 3.48
C VAL A 36 21.05 4.62 1.97
N CYS A 37 21.87 3.80 1.30
CA CYS A 37 21.77 3.54 -0.13
C CYS A 37 20.40 2.94 -0.50
N THR A 38 19.89 1.98 0.29
CA THR A 38 18.55 1.41 0.09
C THR A 38 17.46 2.47 0.25
N SER A 39 17.54 3.30 1.29
CA SER A 39 16.55 4.37 1.53
C SER A 39 16.54 5.41 0.41
N LEU A 40 17.72 5.87 -0.04
CA LEU A 40 17.84 6.83 -1.14
C LEU A 40 17.36 6.21 -2.47
N SER A 41 17.77 4.98 -2.77
CA SER A 41 17.36 4.27 -4.00
C SER A 41 15.85 4.06 -4.03
N LEU A 42 15.25 3.66 -2.90
CA LEU A 42 13.80 3.45 -2.82
C LEU A 42 13.02 4.75 -3.01
N ASN A 43 13.43 5.83 -2.37
CA ASN A 43 12.78 7.14 -2.53
C ASN A 43 12.95 7.68 -3.95
N HIS A 44 14.14 7.54 -4.54
CA HIS A 44 14.39 7.93 -5.92
C HIS A 44 13.55 7.11 -6.91
N TYR A 45 13.45 5.80 -6.72
CA TYR A 45 12.56 4.92 -7.47
C TYR A 45 11.10 5.38 -7.40
N ILE A 46 10.58 5.66 -6.20
CA ILE A 46 9.21 6.15 -6.02
C ILE A 46 8.99 7.47 -6.76
N ALA A 47 9.95 8.40 -6.66
CA ALA A 47 9.88 9.69 -7.35
C ALA A 47 9.83 9.52 -8.87
N LEU A 48 10.72 8.70 -9.45
CA LEU A 48 10.74 8.41 -10.88
C LEU A 48 9.44 7.77 -11.37
N CYS A 49 8.89 6.81 -10.62
CA CYS A 49 7.61 6.19 -10.95
C CYS A 49 6.45 7.20 -10.91
N PHE A 50 6.47 8.11 -9.94
CA PHE A 50 5.44 9.14 -9.82
C PHE A 50 5.51 10.16 -10.97
N GLU A 51 6.71 10.63 -11.30
CA GLU A 51 6.96 11.55 -12.42
C GLU A 51 6.59 10.91 -13.77
N SER A 52 7.10 9.70 -14.04
CA SER A 52 6.79 8.95 -15.26
C SER A 52 5.29 8.69 -15.40
N GLY A 53 4.61 8.34 -14.30
CA GLY A 53 3.18 8.14 -14.27
C GLY A 53 2.37 9.41 -14.55
N ALA A 54 2.81 10.54 -14.00
CA ALA A 54 2.19 11.84 -14.25
C ALA A 54 2.33 12.25 -15.73
N HIS A 55 3.50 12.07 -16.32
CA HIS A 55 3.73 12.31 -17.75
C HIS A 55 2.89 11.39 -18.63
N ALA A 56 2.85 10.09 -18.34
CA ALA A 56 2.05 9.12 -19.08
C ALA A 56 0.56 9.50 -19.08
N ARG A 57 0.03 9.92 -17.93
CA ARG A 57 -1.35 10.42 -17.81
C ARG A 57 -1.57 11.69 -18.64
N ALA A 58 -0.67 12.67 -18.57
CA ALA A 58 -0.81 13.93 -19.30
C ALA A 58 -0.79 13.72 -20.82
N ILE A 59 0.11 12.87 -21.31
CA ILE A 59 0.19 12.50 -22.74
C ILE A 59 -1.10 11.79 -23.16
N MET A 60 -1.58 10.84 -22.37
CA MET A 60 -2.83 10.13 -22.68
C MET A 60 -4.03 11.07 -22.76
N MET A 61 -4.17 11.98 -21.79
CA MET A 61 -5.24 13.00 -21.80
C MET A 61 -5.17 13.87 -23.07
N ARG A 62 -3.97 14.30 -23.46
CA ARG A 62 -3.76 15.07 -24.69
C ARG A 62 -4.15 14.27 -25.92
N MET A 63 -3.69 13.01 -26.04
CA MET A 63 -4.03 12.15 -27.18
C MET A 63 -5.54 11.94 -27.31
N VAL A 64 -6.24 11.71 -26.20
CA VAL A 64 -7.70 11.57 -26.17
C VAL A 64 -8.37 12.86 -26.66
N PHE A 65 -7.89 14.02 -26.21
CA PHE A 65 -8.41 15.32 -26.63
C PHE A 65 -8.19 15.56 -28.13
N ASP A 66 -6.96 15.39 -28.61
CA ASP A 66 -6.58 15.56 -30.02
C ASP A 66 -7.37 14.62 -30.93
N LYS A 67 -7.56 13.35 -30.52
CA LYS A 67 -8.38 12.39 -31.26
C LYS A 67 -9.84 12.83 -31.31
N THR A 68 -10.40 13.28 -30.18
CA THR A 68 -11.80 13.71 -30.11
C THR A 68 -12.08 14.88 -31.05
N LEU A 69 -11.15 15.84 -31.18
CA LEU A 69 -11.27 16.96 -32.10
C LEU A 69 -11.27 16.58 -33.58
N ARG A 70 -10.75 15.39 -33.93
CA ARG A 70 -10.70 14.86 -35.31
C ARG A 70 -11.88 13.96 -35.66
N LEU A 71 -12.69 13.56 -34.69
CA LEU A 71 -13.82 12.66 -34.94
C LEU A 71 -14.99 13.38 -35.63
N PRO A 72 -15.78 12.67 -36.46
CA PRO A 72 -17.01 13.21 -36.99
C PRO A 72 -18.05 13.39 -35.87
N LEU A 73 -18.95 14.37 -36.03
CA LEU A 73 -19.97 14.72 -35.04
C LEU A 73 -20.89 13.54 -34.68
N SER A 74 -21.14 12.62 -35.62
CA SER A 74 -21.89 11.39 -35.39
C SER A 74 -21.21 10.48 -34.36
N SER A 75 -19.92 10.20 -34.52
CA SER A 75 -19.15 9.38 -33.57
C SER A 75 -19.01 10.04 -32.19
N VAL A 76 -18.94 11.37 -32.15
CA VAL A 76 -18.94 12.12 -30.87
C VAL A 76 -20.32 12.08 -30.20
N HIS A 77 -21.40 12.06 -30.98
CA HIS A 77 -22.75 11.93 -30.44
C HIS A 77 -23.01 10.54 -29.84
N ASP A 78 -22.55 9.49 -30.53
CA ASP A 78 -22.60 8.11 -30.04
C ASP A 78 -21.75 7.95 -28.76
N MET A 79 -20.60 8.61 -28.72
CA MET A 79 -19.72 8.65 -27.55
C MET A 79 -20.12 9.79 -26.60
N SER A 80 -21.25 9.62 -25.91
CA SER A 80 -21.78 10.57 -24.91
C SER A 80 -20.69 11.32 -24.13
N ALA A 81 -20.88 12.63 -23.89
CA ALA A 81 -19.93 13.48 -23.16
C ALA A 81 -19.45 12.87 -21.81
N GLY A 82 -20.29 12.06 -21.15
CA GLY A 82 -19.91 11.33 -19.94
C GLY A 82 -18.86 10.23 -20.15
N VAL A 83 -18.89 9.55 -21.30
CA VAL A 83 -17.89 8.53 -21.69
C VAL A 83 -16.53 9.18 -21.89
N LEU A 84 -16.48 10.28 -22.66
CA LEU A 84 -15.25 11.03 -22.88
C LEU A 84 -14.66 11.56 -21.56
N THR A 85 -15.50 12.10 -20.69
CA THR A 85 -15.06 12.61 -19.39
C THR A 85 -14.50 11.48 -18.52
N ASN A 86 -15.06 10.27 -18.57
CA ASN A 86 -14.52 9.10 -17.87
C ASN A 86 -13.17 8.64 -18.45
N LEU A 87 -12.99 8.66 -19.78
CA LEU A 87 -11.71 8.31 -20.41
C LEU A 87 -10.58 9.24 -19.93
N ILE A 88 -10.84 10.54 -19.89
CA ILE A 88 -9.86 11.55 -19.45
C ILE A 88 -9.64 11.47 -17.93
N SER A 89 -10.70 11.40 -17.12
CA SER A 89 -10.58 11.55 -15.67
C SER A 89 -10.25 10.26 -14.91
N LYS A 90 -10.75 9.11 -15.37
CA LYS A 90 -10.59 7.81 -14.69
C LYS A 90 -9.60 6.91 -15.40
N ASP A 91 -9.74 6.73 -16.71
CA ASP A 91 -8.95 5.74 -17.44
C ASP A 91 -7.48 6.18 -17.60
N ALA A 92 -7.23 7.46 -17.91
CA ALA A 92 -5.87 7.99 -17.92
C ALA A 92 -5.22 7.97 -16.51
N ALA A 93 -6.00 8.09 -15.43
CA ALA A 93 -5.48 8.01 -14.07
C ALA A 93 -5.06 6.59 -13.68
N LYS A 94 -5.68 5.55 -14.26
CA LYS A 94 -5.26 4.16 -14.05
C LYS A 94 -3.85 3.87 -14.57
N LEU A 95 -3.42 4.57 -15.61
CA LEU A 95 -2.04 4.46 -16.13
C LEU A 95 -1.02 4.97 -15.11
N GLN A 96 -1.29 6.13 -14.50
CA GLN A 96 -0.46 6.70 -13.43
C GLN A 96 -0.43 5.79 -12.18
N GLU A 97 -1.57 5.23 -11.79
CA GLU A 97 -1.64 4.33 -10.64
C GLU A 97 -0.84 3.04 -10.91
N PHE A 98 -0.94 2.50 -12.13
CA PHE A 98 -0.19 1.32 -12.53
C PHE A 98 1.32 1.57 -12.61
N THR A 99 1.81 2.73 -13.06
CA THR A 99 3.26 3.01 -13.07
C THR A 99 3.88 3.00 -11.67
N LEU A 100 3.10 3.32 -10.63
CA LEU A 100 3.57 3.29 -9.24
C LEU A 100 3.63 1.88 -8.66
N PHE A 101 2.69 1.01 -9.02
CA PHE A 101 2.57 -0.33 -8.43
C PHE A 101 2.98 -1.48 -9.36
N GLY A 102 3.13 -1.23 -10.66
CA GLY A 102 3.30 -2.25 -11.70
C GLY A 102 4.57 -3.06 -11.55
N HIS A 103 5.69 -2.45 -11.12
CA HIS A 103 6.94 -3.17 -10.88
C HIS A 103 6.82 -4.22 -9.76
N ASN A 104 5.85 -4.10 -8.85
CA ASN A 104 5.62 -5.11 -7.82
C ASN A 104 5.10 -6.44 -8.40
N LEU A 105 4.58 -6.47 -9.63
CA LEU A 105 4.11 -7.72 -10.26
C LEU A 105 5.25 -8.71 -10.51
N TRP A 106 6.44 -8.23 -10.83
CA TRP A 106 7.62 -9.07 -11.05
C TRP A 106 8.56 -9.04 -9.84
N SER A 107 8.75 -7.87 -9.21
CA SER A 107 9.61 -7.73 -8.03
C SER A 107 9.03 -8.44 -6.81
N GLY A 108 7.72 -8.37 -6.58
CA GLY A 108 7.05 -8.97 -5.43
C GLY A 108 7.26 -10.49 -5.33
N PRO A 109 6.99 -11.27 -6.40
CA PRO A 109 7.26 -12.70 -6.41
C PRO A 109 8.74 -13.05 -6.22
N LEU A 110 9.66 -12.30 -6.84
CA LEU A 110 11.10 -12.52 -6.65
C LEU A 110 11.51 -12.30 -5.20
N THR A 111 11.10 -11.18 -4.59
CA THR A 111 11.36 -10.90 -3.17
C THR A 111 10.77 -11.98 -2.27
N ALA A 112 9.52 -12.39 -2.51
CA ALA A 112 8.91 -13.48 -1.75
C ALA A 112 9.71 -14.77 -1.86
N MET A 113 10.18 -15.12 -3.07
CA MET A 113 11.03 -16.30 -3.30
C MET A 113 12.31 -16.24 -2.47
N TRP A 114 13.07 -15.14 -2.54
CA TRP A 114 14.31 -14.95 -1.79
C TRP A 114 14.10 -15.05 -0.28
N VAL A 115 13.05 -14.40 0.23
CA VAL A 115 12.74 -14.38 1.67
C VAL A 115 12.29 -15.75 2.16
N ILE A 116 11.44 -16.45 1.39
CA ILE A 116 11.00 -17.81 1.72
C ILE A 116 12.19 -18.76 1.74
N THR A 117 13.08 -18.71 0.72
CA THR A 117 14.30 -19.52 0.72
C THR A 117 15.17 -19.22 1.94
N GLY A 118 15.38 -17.95 2.29
CA GLY A 118 16.10 -17.55 3.50
C GLY A 118 15.47 -18.11 4.79
N LEU A 119 14.15 -18.05 4.90
CA LEU A 119 13.42 -18.61 6.05
C LEU A 119 13.60 -20.13 6.17
N TYR A 120 13.55 -20.86 5.06
CA TYR A 120 13.81 -22.30 5.05
C TYR A 120 15.26 -22.65 5.40
N LEU A 121 16.23 -21.81 5.01
CA LEU A 121 17.63 -22.02 5.39
C LEU A 121 17.87 -21.79 6.88
N VAL A 122 17.21 -20.80 7.48
CA VAL A 122 17.38 -20.46 8.91
C VAL A 122 16.60 -21.41 9.82
N LEU A 123 15.33 -21.65 9.52
CA LEU A 123 14.43 -22.40 10.42
C LEU A 123 14.21 -23.85 9.99
N GLY A 124 14.37 -24.18 8.71
CA GLY A 124 14.00 -25.47 8.14
C GLY A 124 12.49 -25.57 7.90
N TRP A 125 11.92 -26.75 8.17
CA TRP A 125 10.50 -27.03 7.94
C TRP A 125 9.51 -26.08 8.67
N PRO A 126 9.77 -25.61 9.93
CA PRO A 126 8.81 -24.77 10.65
C PRO A 126 8.50 -23.44 9.93
N ALA A 127 9.41 -22.95 9.08
CA ALA A 127 9.14 -21.77 8.23
C ALA A 127 7.87 -21.93 7.39
N GLY A 128 7.57 -23.15 6.93
CA GLY A 128 6.33 -23.46 6.20
C GLY A 128 5.08 -23.15 7.01
N ALA A 129 5.07 -23.48 8.31
CA ALA A 129 3.95 -23.15 9.19
C ALA A 129 3.77 -21.63 9.35
N GLY A 130 4.87 -20.88 9.47
CA GLY A 130 4.83 -19.41 9.50
C GLY A 130 4.27 -18.77 8.23
N ILE A 131 4.60 -19.34 7.07
CA ILE A 131 4.04 -18.90 5.78
C ILE A 131 2.52 -19.16 5.75
N VAL A 132 2.06 -20.34 6.19
CA VAL A 132 0.63 -20.65 6.26
C VAL A 132 -0.11 -19.68 7.19
N VAL A 133 0.44 -19.41 8.37
CA VAL A 133 -0.14 -18.42 9.30
C VAL A 133 -0.21 -17.04 8.67
N SER A 134 0.86 -16.59 7.99
CA SER A 134 0.87 -15.32 7.27
C SER A 134 -0.26 -15.24 6.23
N LEU A 135 -0.43 -16.30 5.43
CA LEU A 135 -1.47 -16.38 4.40
C LEU A 135 -2.89 -16.33 4.99
N VAL A 136 -3.11 -16.87 6.19
CA VAL A 136 -4.39 -16.80 6.91
C VAL A 136 -4.65 -15.42 7.52
N LEU A 137 -3.61 -14.70 7.95
CA LEU A 137 -3.75 -13.36 8.53
C LEU A 137 -4.11 -12.30 7.48
N ILE A 138 -3.63 -12.42 6.24
CA ILE A 138 -3.93 -11.48 5.14
C ILE A 138 -5.44 -11.27 4.92
N PRO A 139 -6.29 -12.30 4.73
CA PRO A 139 -7.73 -12.09 4.52
C PRO A 139 -8.42 -11.51 5.75
N LEU A 140 -7.93 -11.81 6.97
CA LEU A 140 -8.44 -11.20 8.19
C LEU A 140 -8.18 -9.68 8.20
N GLN A 141 -6.96 -9.27 7.88
CA GLN A 141 -6.60 -7.84 7.76
C GLN A 141 -7.41 -7.16 6.66
N SER A 142 -7.57 -7.82 5.50
CA SER A 142 -8.39 -7.31 4.39
C SER A 142 -9.86 -7.08 4.77
N LYS A 143 -10.47 -7.96 5.58
CA LYS A 143 -11.84 -7.77 6.08
C LYS A 143 -11.95 -6.54 6.98
N VAL A 144 -11.00 -6.34 7.90
CA VAL A 144 -10.96 -5.15 8.78
C VAL A 144 -10.78 -3.87 7.96
N ALA A 145 -9.89 -3.88 6.96
CA ALA A 145 -9.71 -2.77 6.03
C ALA A 145 -11.00 -2.45 5.25
N THR A 146 -11.73 -3.48 4.80
CA THR A 146 -13.01 -3.31 4.08
C THR A 146 -14.08 -2.69 4.98
N TRP A 147 -14.18 -3.12 6.25
CA TRP A 147 -15.07 -2.48 7.21
C TRP A 147 -14.68 -1.03 7.49
N SER A 148 -13.38 -0.74 7.62
CA SER A 148 -12.90 0.64 7.78
C SER A 148 -13.32 1.53 6.61
N GLN A 149 -13.22 1.03 5.37
CA GLN A 149 -13.68 1.72 4.17
C GLN A 149 -15.20 1.93 4.14
N LYS A 150 -15.98 0.93 4.58
CA LYS A 150 -17.45 1.06 4.69
C LYS A 150 -17.83 2.20 5.64
N TYR A 151 -17.31 2.21 6.87
CA TYR A 151 -17.59 3.29 7.83
C TYR A 151 -17.07 4.64 7.37
N ARG A 152 -15.95 4.67 6.63
CA ARG A 152 -15.45 5.91 6.01
C ARG A 152 -16.42 6.46 4.97
N LYS A 153 -17.01 5.59 4.15
CA LYS A 153 -18.05 5.97 3.18
C LYS A 153 -19.31 6.49 3.88
N ASP A 154 -19.78 5.80 4.92
CA ASP A 154 -20.94 6.23 5.71
C ASP A 154 -20.69 7.58 6.41
N TYR A 155 -19.48 7.79 6.92
CA TYR A 155 -19.03 9.09 7.45
C TYR A 155 -19.13 10.19 6.39
N MET A 156 -18.63 9.96 5.18
CA MET A 156 -18.71 10.95 4.10
C MET A 156 -20.16 11.29 3.75
N GLN A 157 -21.05 10.30 3.67
CA GLN A 157 -22.47 10.53 3.42
C GLN A 157 -23.14 11.39 4.50
N HIS A 158 -22.86 11.12 5.78
CA HIS A 158 -23.39 11.93 6.88
C HIS A 158 -22.78 13.35 6.92
N SER A 159 -21.49 13.49 6.58
CA SER A 159 -20.85 14.79 6.43
C SER A 159 -21.51 15.62 5.33
N ASP A 160 -21.77 15.02 4.16
CA ASP A 160 -22.46 15.70 3.05
C ASP A 160 -23.89 16.12 3.42
N ALA A 161 -24.63 15.24 4.11
CA ALA A 161 -25.95 15.54 4.62
C ALA A 161 -25.92 16.72 5.61
N ARG A 162 -24.93 16.77 6.51
CA ARG A 162 -24.73 17.89 7.44
C ARG A 162 -24.45 19.18 6.68
N HIS A 163 -23.54 19.17 5.71
CA HIS A 163 -23.22 20.36 4.91
C HIS A 163 -24.44 20.88 4.13
N LYS A 164 -25.20 19.97 3.51
CA LYS A 164 -26.45 20.33 2.80
C LYS A 164 -27.49 20.93 3.73
N MET A 165 -27.67 20.34 4.93
CA MET A 165 -28.58 20.88 5.93
C MET A 165 -28.13 22.28 6.36
N LEU A 166 -26.84 22.45 6.71
CA LEU A 166 -26.28 23.74 7.10
C LEU A 166 -26.50 24.82 6.04
N GLY A 167 -26.31 24.49 4.76
CA GLY A 167 -26.58 25.40 3.64
C GLY A 167 -28.03 25.89 3.60
N ARG A 168 -29.01 25.00 3.81
CA ARG A 168 -30.44 25.37 3.90
C ARG A 168 -30.73 26.27 5.10
N LEU A 169 -30.13 25.96 6.26
CA LEU A 169 -30.33 26.73 7.49
C LEU A 169 -29.79 28.16 7.35
N LEU A 170 -28.61 28.31 6.77
CA LEU A 170 -28.01 29.62 6.52
C LEU A 170 -28.81 30.43 5.48
N GLY A 171 -29.30 29.78 4.42
CA GLY A 171 -30.17 30.41 3.44
C GLY A 171 -31.51 30.91 4.03
N GLY A 172 -32.05 30.21 5.02
CA GLY A 172 -33.30 30.54 5.71
C GLY A 172 -33.15 31.27 7.05
N ILE A 173 -31.97 31.80 7.38
CA ILE A 173 -31.64 32.22 8.75
C ILE A 173 -32.59 33.28 9.33
N ARG A 174 -33.06 34.22 8.49
CA ARG A 174 -34.00 35.28 8.92
C ARG A 174 -35.33 34.70 9.42
N VAL A 175 -35.88 33.72 8.69
CA VAL A 175 -37.16 33.07 9.06
C VAL A 175 -36.99 32.29 10.37
N ILE A 176 -35.90 31.54 10.50
CA ILE A 176 -35.62 30.75 11.71
C ILE A 176 -35.54 31.65 12.95
N LYS A 177 -34.89 32.82 12.82
CA LYS A 177 -34.79 33.84 13.88
C LYS A 177 -36.14 34.47 14.22
N LEU A 178 -36.89 34.90 13.21
CA LEU A 178 -38.21 35.52 13.41
C LEU A 178 -39.23 34.55 14.04
N SER A 179 -39.09 33.25 13.79
CA SER A 179 -39.95 32.22 14.37
C SER A 179 -39.42 31.61 15.69
N ALA A 180 -38.28 32.07 16.21
CA ALA A 180 -37.64 31.52 17.43
C ALA A 180 -37.42 29.99 17.41
N LEU A 181 -37.11 29.43 16.22
CA LEU A 181 -36.97 27.98 16.00
C LEU A 181 -35.52 27.48 16.10
N GLU A 182 -34.58 28.28 16.59
CA GLU A 182 -33.15 27.94 16.57
C GLU A 182 -32.86 26.65 17.34
N SER A 183 -33.47 26.48 18.51
CA SER A 183 -33.26 25.32 19.37
C SER A 183 -33.69 24.01 18.69
N THR A 184 -34.83 24.03 17.99
CA THR A 184 -35.36 22.89 17.23
C THR A 184 -34.44 22.54 16.06
N VAL A 185 -33.99 23.54 15.31
CA VAL A 185 -33.08 23.38 14.18
C VAL A 185 -31.72 22.83 14.63
N LEU A 186 -31.15 23.39 15.70
CA LEU A 186 -29.87 22.93 16.26
C LEU A 186 -29.97 21.49 16.77
N ARG A 187 -31.11 21.10 17.34
CA ARG A 187 -31.36 19.71 17.76
C ARG A 187 -31.39 18.75 16.57
N GLN A 188 -32.01 19.14 15.45
CA GLN A 188 -32.00 18.31 14.25
C GLN A 188 -30.57 18.18 13.67
N LEU A 189 -29.81 19.28 13.65
CA LEU A 189 -28.42 19.28 13.18
C LEU A 189 -27.51 18.42 14.07
N SER A 190 -27.72 18.45 15.39
CA SER A 190 -26.93 17.65 16.34
C SER A 190 -27.19 16.15 16.19
N LEU A 191 -28.39 15.72 15.83
CA LEU A 191 -28.69 14.32 15.52
C LEU A 191 -27.90 13.81 14.31
N VAL A 192 -27.81 14.62 13.24
CA VAL A 192 -26.99 14.30 12.06
C VAL A 192 -25.52 14.26 12.45
N ARG A 193 -25.04 15.26 13.20
CA ARG A 193 -23.65 15.31 13.69
C ARG A 193 -23.29 14.11 14.55
N ARG A 194 -24.21 13.63 15.40
CA ARG A 194 -23.96 12.43 16.24
C ARG A 194 -23.73 11.18 15.38
N ARG A 195 -24.53 10.98 14.33
CA ARG A 195 -24.33 9.85 13.38
C ARG A 195 -23.01 9.97 12.63
N GLU A 196 -22.71 11.17 12.13
CA GLU A 196 -21.42 11.48 11.49
C GLU A 196 -20.23 11.13 12.39
N LEU A 197 -20.26 11.56 13.66
CA LEU A 197 -19.19 11.31 14.62
C LEU A 197 -19.06 9.83 15.01
N LEU A 198 -20.17 9.08 15.09
CA LEU A 198 -20.14 7.65 15.33
C LEU A 198 -19.45 6.91 14.17
N CYS A 199 -19.80 7.21 12.92
CA CYS A 199 -19.14 6.64 11.75
C CYS A 199 -17.66 7.04 11.67
N ALA A 200 -17.35 8.31 11.97
CA ALA A 200 -15.97 8.80 12.01
C ALA A 200 -15.13 8.03 13.05
N ARG A 201 -15.66 7.86 14.27
CA ARG A 201 -15.00 7.10 15.35
C ARG A 201 -14.80 5.64 14.97
N SER A 202 -15.81 4.97 14.43
CA SER A 202 -15.71 3.58 13.99
C SER A 202 -14.68 3.41 12.88
N SER A 203 -14.66 4.31 11.90
CA SER A 203 -13.67 4.29 10.82
C SER A 203 -12.24 4.47 11.36
N ALA A 204 -12.04 5.44 12.26
CA ALA A 204 -10.75 5.70 12.89
C ALA A 204 -10.26 4.50 13.73
N LEU A 205 -11.15 3.90 14.53
CA LEU A 205 -10.82 2.73 15.35
C LEU A 205 -10.45 1.52 14.48
N LEU A 206 -11.22 1.24 13.42
CA LEU A 206 -10.92 0.14 12.50
C LEU A 206 -9.64 0.39 11.70
N LEU A 207 -9.33 1.65 11.35
CA LEU A 207 -8.09 2.01 10.69
C LEU A 207 -6.88 1.78 11.62
N ALA A 208 -6.99 2.22 12.87
CA ALA A 208 -5.98 1.97 13.89
C ALA A 208 -5.77 0.47 14.11
N LEU A 209 -6.87 -0.29 14.29
CA LEU A 209 -6.83 -1.74 14.41
C LEU A 209 -6.15 -2.41 13.22
N ASN A 210 -6.50 -2.01 11.99
CA ASN A 210 -5.89 -2.56 10.78
C ASN A 210 -4.37 -2.30 10.75
N ARG A 211 -3.93 -1.09 11.11
CA ARG A 211 -2.50 -0.75 11.18
C ARG A 211 -1.78 -1.58 12.25
N THR A 212 -2.34 -1.66 13.45
CA THR A 212 -1.79 -2.48 14.53
C THR A 212 -1.70 -3.95 14.14
N MET A 213 -2.70 -4.50 13.45
CA MET A 213 -2.65 -5.88 12.96
C MET A 213 -1.55 -6.10 11.94
N MET A 214 -1.31 -5.14 11.05
CA MET A 214 -0.25 -5.21 10.05
C MET A 214 1.14 -5.18 10.69
N ASP A 215 1.34 -4.33 11.70
CA ASP A 215 2.60 -4.20 12.44
C ASP A 215 2.85 -5.39 13.41
N ALA A 216 1.79 -5.94 14.01
CA ALA A 216 1.89 -7.08 14.92
C ALA A 216 1.96 -8.43 14.20
N SER A 217 1.54 -8.50 12.93
CA SER A 217 1.49 -9.74 12.15
C SER A 217 2.82 -10.50 12.08
N PRO A 218 3.98 -9.88 11.80
CA PRO A 218 5.27 -10.57 11.79
C PRO A 218 5.62 -11.17 13.15
N ILE A 219 5.26 -10.48 14.24
CA ILE A 219 5.52 -10.92 15.61
C ILE A 219 4.68 -12.16 15.92
N VAL A 220 3.39 -12.15 15.59
CA VAL A 220 2.48 -13.29 15.78
C VAL A 220 2.95 -14.51 14.96
N VAL A 221 3.33 -14.27 13.69
CA VAL A 221 3.85 -15.31 12.80
C VAL A 221 5.14 -15.91 13.37
N ALA A 222 6.08 -15.06 13.79
CA ALA A 222 7.34 -15.49 14.38
C ALA A 222 7.11 -16.29 15.67
N LEU A 223 6.23 -15.82 16.56
CA LEU A 223 5.90 -16.51 17.81
C LEU A 223 5.36 -17.91 17.57
N ILE A 224 4.39 -18.06 16.67
CA ILE A 224 3.82 -19.37 16.32
C ILE A 224 4.87 -20.26 15.68
N THR A 225 5.68 -19.71 14.77
CA THR A 225 6.75 -20.47 14.10
C THR A 225 7.81 -20.95 15.08
N PHE A 226 8.22 -20.10 16.02
CA PHE A 226 9.20 -20.44 17.03
C PHE A 226 8.67 -21.48 18.01
N ALA A 227 7.41 -21.36 18.42
CA ALA A 227 6.75 -22.38 19.24
C ALA A 227 6.72 -23.75 18.53
N ILE A 228 6.40 -23.79 17.24
CA ILE A 228 6.42 -25.03 16.46
C ILE A 228 7.85 -25.60 16.36
N SER A 229 8.84 -24.73 16.15
CA SER A 229 10.25 -25.13 16.05
C SER A 229 10.77 -25.72 17.37
N THR A 230 10.47 -25.12 18.53
CA THR A 230 10.87 -25.65 19.83
C THR A 230 10.15 -26.97 20.16
N LEU A 231 8.85 -27.07 19.87
CA LEU A 231 8.08 -28.31 20.04
C LEU A 231 8.58 -29.45 19.15
N SER A 232 9.20 -29.12 18.01
CA SER A 232 9.84 -30.08 17.11
C SER A 232 11.24 -30.53 17.58
N GLY A 233 11.68 -30.09 18.75
CA GLY A 233 12.98 -30.43 19.32
C GLY A 233 14.17 -29.67 18.70
N ARG A 234 13.93 -28.62 17.91
CA ARG A 234 15.01 -27.78 17.36
C ARG A 234 15.40 -26.71 18.37
N GLN A 235 16.70 -26.54 18.57
CA GLN A 235 17.23 -25.42 19.36
C GLN A 235 17.22 -24.16 18.52
N LEU A 236 16.45 -23.16 18.96
CA LEU A 236 16.45 -21.82 18.37
C LEU A 236 17.52 -20.98 19.05
N THR A 237 18.54 -20.61 18.31
CA THR A 237 19.55 -19.65 18.75
C THR A 237 19.06 -18.22 18.51
N ALA A 238 19.59 -17.26 19.28
CA ALA A 238 19.13 -15.87 19.21
C ALA A 238 19.34 -15.23 17.83
N ASP A 239 20.48 -15.53 17.18
CA ASP A 239 20.78 -15.10 15.81
C ASP A 239 19.76 -15.62 14.79
N GLN A 240 19.34 -16.88 14.89
CA GLN A 240 18.30 -17.45 14.04
C GLN A 240 16.94 -16.79 14.27
N ALA A 241 16.57 -16.55 15.53
CA ALA A 241 15.30 -15.93 15.87
C ALA A 241 15.21 -14.48 15.34
N PHE A 242 16.25 -13.66 15.56
CA PHE A 242 16.26 -12.28 15.05
C PHE A 242 16.30 -12.23 13.52
N THR A 243 17.07 -13.12 12.88
CA THR A 243 17.14 -13.22 11.41
C THR A 243 15.78 -13.62 10.83
N ALA A 244 15.12 -14.63 11.41
CA ALA A 244 13.79 -15.06 10.96
C ALA A 244 12.72 -13.98 11.14
N LEU A 245 12.74 -13.25 12.26
CA LEU A 245 11.81 -12.13 12.48
C LEU A 245 12.01 -11.02 11.43
N ALA A 246 13.26 -10.68 11.11
CA ALA A 246 13.56 -9.72 10.05
C ALA A 246 13.08 -10.19 8.68
N LEU A 247 13.24 -11.49 8.37
CA LEU A 247 12.72 -12.07 7.12
C LEU A 247 11.19 -12.07 7.07
N PHE A 248 10.49 -12.39 8.16
CA PHE A 248 9.02 -12.29 8.21
C PHE A 248 8.53 -10.85 8.02
N ASN A 249 9.21 -9.85 8.58
CA ASN A 249 8.91 -8.44 8.32
C ASN A 249 9.02 -8.10 6.83
N LEU A 250 10.07 -8.59 6.17
CA LEU A 250 10.30 -8.35 4.74
C LEU A 250 9.26 -9.06 3.85
N LEU A 251 8.76 -10.23 4.27
CA LEU A 251 7.74 -10.99 3.55
C LEU A 251 6.36 -10.31 3.55
N ASN A 252 6.07 -9.48 4.56
CA ASN A 252 4.74 -8.91 4.74
C ASN A 252 4.39 -7.88 3.64
N HIS A 253 5.37 -7.10 3.19
CA HIS A 253 5.15 -6.11 2.12
C HIS A 253 4.69 -6.73 0.79
N PRO A 254 5.40 -7.70 0.17
CA PRO A 254 4.98 -8.28 -1.10
C PRO A 254 3.62 -8.98 -0.99
N PHE A 255 3.30 -9.60 0.15
CA PHE A 255 2.00 -10.24 0.38
C PHE A 255 0.81 -9.27 0.34
N HIS A 256 0.99 -8.02 0.79
CA HIS A 256 -0.06 -7.00 0.75
C HIS A 256 -0.13 -6.26 -0.59
N VAL A 257 1.02 -6.00 -1.21
CA VAL A 257 1.08 -5.16 -2.42
C VAL A 257 0.80 -5.95 -3.69
N LEU A 258 1.12 -7.26 -3.73
CA LEU A 258 0.93 -8.07 -4.92
C LEU A 258 -0.56 -8.21 -5.33
N PRO A 259 -1.51 -8.54 -4.44
CA PRO A 259 -2.93 -8.61 -4.80
C PRO A 259 -3.46 -7.27 -5.33
N LYS A 260 -3.05 -6.16 -4.71
CA LYS A 260 -3.40 -4.80 -5.17
C LYS A 260 -2.86 -4.54 -6.57
N SER A 261 -1.61 -4.92 -6.84
CA SER A 261 -0.96 -4.70 -8.13
C SER A 261 -1.63 -5.51 -9.25
N ILE A 262 -2.08 -6.74 -8.96
CA ILE A 262 -2.87 -7.57 -9.87
C ILE A 262 -4.22 -6.90 -10.19
N ALA A 263 -4.92 -6.40 -9.17
CA ALA A 263 -6.19 -5.70 -9.36
C ALA A 263 -6.01 -4.44 -10.23
N LEU A 264 -4.97 -3.63 -9.97
CA LEU A 264 -4.66 -2.44 -10.75
C LEU A 264 -4.31 -2.77 -12.20
N PHE A 265 -3.60 -3.87 -12.43
CA PHE A 265 -3.32 -4.34 -13.79
C PHE A 265 -4.59 -4.74 -14.54
N SER A 266 -5.51 -5.44 -13.86
CA SER A 266 -6.82 -5.78 -14.42
C SER A 266 -7.60 -4.51 -14.79
N ASP A 267 -7.71 -3.54 -13.88
CA ASP A 267 -8.36 -2.25 -14.13
C ASP A 267 -7.72 -1.51 -15.32
N LEU A 268 -6.39 -1.52 -15.39
CA LEU A 268 -5.65 -0.89 -16.49
C LEU A 268 -5.97 -1.58 -17.82
N ARG A 269 -6.04 -2.91 -17.89
CA ARG A 269 -6.38 -3.63 -19.12
C ARG A 269 -7.75 -3.22 -19.67
N VAL A 270 -8.75 -3.07 -18.79
CA VAL A 270 -10.08 -2.62 -19.21
C VAL A 270 -10.04 -1.15 -19.67
N ALA A 271 -9.29 -0.29 -18.97
CA ALA A 271 -9.10 1.11 -19.37
C ALA A 271 -8.41 1.23 -20.75
N VAL A 272 -7.35 0.47 -20.98
CA VAL A 272 -6.63 0.42 -22.27
C VAL A 272 -7.56 -0.04 -23.39
N SER A 273 -8.38 -1.07 -23.17
CA SER A 273 -9.35 -1.52 -24.18
C SER A 273 -10.36 -0.44 -24.55
N ARG A 274 -10.80 0.39 -23.60
CA ARG A 274 -11.70 1.53 -23.90
C ARG A 274 -10.99 2.64 -24.67
N LEU A 275 -9.75 2.95 -24.30
CA LEU A 275 -8.92 3.93 -25.01
C LEU A 275 -8.63 3.48 -26.44
N GLU A 276 -8.30 2.21 -26.64
CA GLU A 276 -8.07 1.61 -27.96
C GLU A 276 -9.30 1.76 -28.86
N ARG A 277 -10.50 1.45 -28.34
CA ARG A 277 -11.77 1.65 -29.07
C ARG A 277 -11.98 3.10 -29.52
N LEU A 278 -11.59 4.08 -28.72
CA LEU A 278 -11.64 5.50 -29.11
C LEU A 278 -10.64 5.78 -30.24
N PHE A 279 -9.39 5.31 -30.11
CA PHE A 279 -8.33 5.61 -31.07
C PHE A 279 -8.54 4.96 -32.43
N THR A 280 -9.25 3.83 -32.50
CA THR A 280 -9.58 3.14 -33.76
C THR A 280 -10.78 3.70 -34.51
N LEU A 281 -11.53 4.65 -33.94
CA LEU A 281 -12.62 5.32 -34.65
C LEU A 281 -12.10 6.08 -35.88
N PRO A 282 -12.86 6.11 -37.00
CA PRO A 282 -12.44 6.83 -38.21
C PRO A 282 -12.46 8.34 -37.98
N ASP A 283 -11.45 9.03 -38.50
CA ASP A 283 -11.37 10.50 -38.48
C ASP A 283 -12.40 11.10 -39.46
N LYS A 284 -12.83 12.33 -39.19
CA LYS A 284 -13.68 13.10 -40.11
C LYS A 284 -12.92 13.32 -41.42
N ALA A 285 -13.57 13.08 -42.55
CA ALA A 285 -13.00 13.35 -43.86
C ALA A 285 -12.55 14.83 -43.97
N PRO A 286 -11.39 15.11 -44.59
CA PRO A 286 -10.96 16.48 -44.82
C PRO A 286 -12.01 17.19 -45.70
N SER A 287 -12.50 18.32 -45.20
CA SER A 287 -13.38 19.24 -45.93
C SER A 287 -12.60 20.07 -46.93
#